data_AF-A0A7K8MA15-F1
#
_entry.id   AF-A0A7K8MA15-F1
#
_cell.length_a   1.000
_cell.length_b   1.000
_cell.length_c   1.000
_cell.angle_alpha   90.00
_cell.angle_beta   90.00
_cell.angle_gamma   90.00
#
_symmetry.space_group_name_H-M   'P 1'
#
loop_
_entity.id
_entity.type
_entity.pdbx_description
1 polymer ?
#
loop_
_entity_poly.entity_id
_entity_poly.type
_entity_poly.pdbx_seq_one_letter_code
_entity_poly.pdbx_strand_id
1 'polypeptide(L)'
;MSPRSARLARLSRSVTFSACHRLHSKSLSDEENLKLFGKCNNPNGHGHNYKVSPVLPLQIDPVSGMVMNLTDLKGYMQEAIMEPLDHKNLDKDVPYFSEVVSTTENVAVFIWDSLQKLLPQGILYKVEVRETEQNVVVYKGEQTIVK
;
A
#
# COMPACT_ATOMS: atom_id res chain seq x y z
N MET A 1 -20.55 27.73 27.01
CA MET A 1 -20.53 27.21 25.62
C MET A 1 -20.86 25.73 25.68
N SER A 2 -21.85 25.25 24.93
CA SER A 2 -22.10 23.80 24.85
C SER A 2 -20.90 23.09 24.22
N PRO A 3 -20.59 21.83 24.58
CA PRO A 3 -19.56 21.08 23.89
C PRO A 3 -19.93 21.00 22.40
N ARG A 4 -19.06 21.48 21.50
CA ARG A 4 -19.25 21.22 20.07
C ARG A 4 -19.12 19.71 19.88
N SER A 5 -20.13 19.09 19.28
CA SER A 5 -20.08 17.67 18.92
C SER A 5 -18.84 17.40 18.05
N ALA A 6 -18.03 16.42 18.45
CA ALA A 6 -16.83 16.04 17.71
C ALA A 6 -17.23 15.48 16.34
N ARG A 7 -16.71 16.07 15.27
CA ARG A 7 -16.97 15.65 13.89
C ARG A 7 -15.86 14.70 13.44
N LEU A 8 -16.25 13.57 12.84
CA LEU A 8 -15.33 12.64 12.19
C LEU A 8 -15.15 13.04 10.72
N ALA A 9 -13.92 12.98 10.21
CA ALA A 9 -13.63 13.09 8.79
C ALA A 9 -12.64 12.01 8.35
N ARG A 10 -12.60 11.75 7.04
CA ARG A 10 -11.63 10.83 6.43
C ARG A 10 -10.60 11.65 5.67
N LEU A 11 -9.35 11.59 6.12
CA LEU A 11 -8.22 12.19 5.44
C LEU A 11 -7.57 11.15 4.53
N SER A 12 -7.24 11.56 3.31
CA SER A 12 -6.43 10.78 2.38
C SER A 12 -5.41 11.70 1.72
N ARG A 13 -4.20 11.17 1.53
CA ARG A 13 -3.13 11.79 0.74
C ARG A 13 -2.65 10.74 -0.24
N SER A 14 -2.57 11.08 -1.52
CA SER A 14 -2.03 10.17 -2.53
C SER A 14 -0.55 10.42 -2.78
N VAL A 15 0.20 9.35 -3.05
CA VAL A 15 1.55 9.37 -3.62
C VAL A 15 1.60 8.43 -4.82
N THR A 16 2.56 8.67 -5.71
CA THR A 16 2.86 7.79 -6.84
C THR A 16 4.32 7.37 -6.74
N PHE A 17 4.59 6.07 -6.90
CA PHE A 17 5.95 5.54 -7.01
C PHE A 17 6.07 4.70 -8.27
N SER A 18 7.26 4.69 -8.87
CA SER A 18 7.57 3.89 -10.05
C SER A 18 8.36 2.65 -9.63
N ALA A 19 7.88 1.45 -9.97
CA ALA A 19 8.59 0.22 -9.67
C ALA A 19 8.44 -0.81 -10.79
N CYS A 20 9.42 -1.71 -10.89
CA CYS A 20 9.36 -2.86 -11.76
C CYS A 20 9.25 -4.17 -10.95
N HIS A 21 8.66 -5.19 -11.55
CA HIS A 21 8.45 -6.49 -10.91
C HIS A 21 8.22 -7.62 -11.94
N ARG A 22 8.19 -8.85 -11.46
CA ARG A 22 7.80 -10.05 -12.22
C ARG A 22 6.92 -10.93 -11.33
N LEU A 23 5.68 -11.19 -11.78
CA LEU A 23 4.82 -12.13 -11.06
C LEU A 23 5.33 -13.55 -11.31
N HIS A 24 5.99 -14.14 -10.31
CA HIS A 24 6.55 -15.49 -10.37
C HIS A 24 6.54 -16.11 -8.97
N SER A 25 5.98 -17.31 -8.85
CA SER A 25 6.00 -18.10 -7.62
C SER A 25 7.11 -19.15 -7.68
N LYS A 26 7.96 -19.17 -6.65
CA LYS A 26 9.01 -20.20 -6.48
C LYS A 26 8.44 -21.61 -6.24
N SER A 27 7.16 -21.70 -5.84
CA SER A 27 6.48 -22.96 -5.54
C SER A 27 5.81 -23.59 -6.77
N LEU A 28 5.88 -22.93 -7.92
CA LEU A 28 5.30 -23.39 -9.18
C LEU A 28 6.41 -23.64 -10.20
N SER A 29 6.20 -24.58 -11.10
CA SER A 29 7.06 -24.75 -12.28
C SER A 29 6.98 -23.54 -13.22
N ASP A 30 7.92 -23.44 -14.16
CA ASP A 30 7.90 -22.36 -15.17
C ASP A 30 6.65 -22.40 -16.06
N GLU A 31 6.17 -23.59 -16.42
CA GLU A 31 4.94 -23.76 -17.22
C GLU A 31 3.71 -23.31 -16.44
N GLU A 32 3.61 -23.68 -15.16
CA GLU A 32 2.51 -23.25 -14.28
C GLU A 32 2.53 -21.74 -14.06
N ASN A 33 3.71 -21.14 -13.86
CA ASN A 33 3.87 -19.70 -13.73
C ASN A 33 3.44 -18.96 -15.01
N LEU A 34 3.91 -19.44 -16.17
CA LEU A 34 3.53 -18.84 -17.45
C LEU A 34 2.03 -18.96 -17.71
N LYS A 35 1.43 -20.10 -17.38
CA LYS A 35 -0.01 -20.33 -17.53
C LYS A 35 -0.84 -19.43 -16.60
N LEU A 36 -0.39 -19.24 -15.36
CA LEU A 36 -1.11 -18.46 -14.35
C LEU A 36 -0.97 -16.95 -14.55
N PHE A 37 0.26 -16.46 -14.72
CA PHE A 37 0.57 -15.03 -14.74
C PHE A 37 0.75 -14.46 -16.15
N GLY A 38 0.86 -15.30 -17.18
CA GLY A 38 0.95 -14.90 -18.57
C GLY A 38 2.03 -13.85 -18.83
N LYS A 39 1.65 -12.73 -19.45
CA LYS A 39 2.56 -11.63 -19.78
C LYS A 39 3.27 -11.02 -18.55
N CYS A 40 2.64 -11.07 -17.38
CA CYS A 40 3.22 -10.56 -16.14
C CYS A 40 4.38 -11.43 -15.61
N ASN A 41 4.56 -12.65 -16.14
CA ASN A 41 5.69 -13.53 -15.84
C ASN A 41 6.93 -13.30 -16.74
N ASN A 42 6.94 -12.25 -17.58
CA ASN A 42 8.10 -11.92 -18.44
C ASN A 42 9.43 -12.05 -17.66
N PRO A 43 10.41 -12.87 -18.10
CA PRO A 43 11.66 -13.10 -17.36
C PRO A 43 12.45 -11.83 -17.01
N ASN A 44 12.33 -10.79 -17.84
CA ASN A 44 12.97 -9.48 -17.62
C ASN A 44 12.08 -8.49 -16.85
N GLY A 45 10.91 -8.92 -16.41
CA GLY A 45 9.94 -8.11 -15.68
C GLY A 45 9.18 -7.11 -16.56
N HIS A 46 8.43 -6.26 -15.88
CA HIS A 46 7.72 -5.09 -16.40
C HIS A 46 7.55 -4.10 -15.25
N GLY A 47 6.90 -2.95 -15.44
CA GLY A 47 6.74 -1.98 -14.36
C GLY A 47 5.53 -1.08 -14.50
N HIS A 48 5.25 -0.37 -13.42
CA HIS A 48 4.06 0.46 -13.26
C HIS A 48 4.38 1.74 -12.50
N ASN A 49 3.52 2.73 -12.69
CA ASN A 49 3.45 3.92 -11.87
C ASN A 49 2.32 3.73 -10.85
N TYR A 50 2.63 3.06 -9.75
CA TYR A 50 1.66 2.75 -8.71
C TYR A 50 1.19 4.02 -8.03
N LYS A 51 -0.12 4.18 -7.86
CA LYS A 51 -0.70 5.25 -7.03
C LYS A 51 -1.27 4.66 -5.74
N VAL A 52 -0.84 5.19 -4.61
CA VAL A 52 -1.23 4.72 -3.28
C VAL A 52 -1.98 5.81 -2.53
N SER A 53 -3.10 5.46 -1.89
CA SER A 53 -3.93 6.38 -1.12
C SER A 53 -4.39 5.76 0.21
N PRO A 54 -3.61 5.88 1.29
CA PRO A 54 -4.07 5.52 2.63
C PRO A 54 -5.19 6.46 3.10
N VAL A 55 -6.11 5.93 3.90
CA VAL A 55 -7.24 6.68 4.48
C VAL A 55 -7.22 6.56 5.99
N LEU A 56 -7.36 7.70 6.66
CA LEU A 56 -7.38 7.84 8.13
C LEU A 56 -8.71 8.46 8.59
N PRO A 57 -9.55 7.79 9.40
CA PRO A 57 -10.82 8.34 9.89
C PRO A 57 -10.64 8.90 11.30
N LEU A 58 -10.17 10.15 11.43
CA LEU A 58 -9.98 10.80 12.73
C LEU A 58 -10.95 11.94 12.97
N GLN A 59 -11.04 12.36 14.23
CA GLN A 59 -11.78 13.54 14.61
C GLN A 59 -11.09 14.80 14.06
N ILE A 60 -11.90 15.78 13.69
CA ILE A 60 -11.40 17.11 13.37
C ILE A 60 -11.02 17.79 14.69
N ASP A 61 -9.74 18.09 14.84
CA ASP A 61 -9.23 18.82 16.00
C ASP A 61 -9.93 20.20 16.10
N PRO A 62 -10.56 20.54 17.24
CA PRO A 62 -11.38 21.75 17.34
C PRO A 62 -10.59 23.06 17.32
N VAL A 63 -9.27 23.00 17.48
CA VAL A 63 -8.38 24.17 17.50
C VAL A 63 -7.81 24.43 16.10
N SER A 64 -7.18 23.43 15.52
CA SER A 64 -6.50 23.51 14.22
C SER A 64 -7.41 23.23 13.02
N GLY A 65 -8.54 22.54 13.24
CA GLY A 65 -9.42 22.09 12.16
C GLY A 65 -8.86 20.92 11.33
N MET A 66 -7.77 20.29 11.78
CA MET A 66 -7.12 19.19 11.07
C MET A 66 -7.56 17.83 11.60
N VAL A 67 -7.60 16.84 10.70
CA VAL A 67 -7.71 15.40 11.06
C VAL A 67 -6.33 14.88 11.50
N MET A 68 -5.29 15.30 10.78
CA MET A 68 -3.86 15.07 11.05
C MET A 68 -3.09 16.16 10.30
N ASN A 69 -1.92 16.54 10.80
CA ASN A 69 -1.01 17.41 10.06
C ASN A 69 -0.52 16.68 8.78
N LEU A 70 -0.75 17.30 7.62
CA LEU A 70 -0.38 16.71 6.33
C LEU A 70 1.15 16.56 6.16
N THR A 71 1.95 17.32 6.89
CA THR A 71 3.41 17.16 6.91
C THR A 71 3.80 15.86 7.60
N ASP A 72 3.14 15.50 8.70
CA ASP A 72 3.38 14.25 9.41
C ASP A 72 2.96 13.05 8.54
N LEU A 73 1.76 13.12 7.93
CA LEU A 73 1.31 12.08 6.99
C LEU A 73 2.26 11.91 5.81
N LYS A 74 2.81 13.02 5.27
CA LYS A 74 3.84 12.95 4.24
C LYS A 74 5.09 12.23 4.73
N GLY A 75 5.53 12.49 5.97
CA GLY A 75 6.68 11.80 6.59
C GLY A 75 6.46 10.29 6.69
N TYR A 76 5.32 9.87 7.25
CA TYR A 76 4.99 8.44 7.34
C TYR A 76 4.91 7.75 5.98
N MET A 77 4.33 8.41 4.97
CA MET A 77 4.24 7.86 3.62
C MET A 77 5.61 7.84 2.91
N GLN A 78 6.49 8.79 3.22
CA GLN A 78 7.85 8.80 2.68
C GLN A 78 8.62 7.57 3.15
N GLU A 79 8.61 7.31 4.46
CA GLU A 79 9.34 6.19 5.08
C GLU A 79 8.70 4.83 4.75
N ALA A 80 7.37 4.71 4.81
CA ALA A 80 6.69 3.43 4.60
C ALA A 80 6.49 3.03 3.13
N ILE A 81 6.52 3.98 2.19
CA ILE A 81 6.17 3.75 0.78
C ILE A 81 7.29 4.19 -0.14
N MET A 82 7.65 5.47 -0.12
CA MET A 82 8.54 6.03 -1.15
C MET A 82 9.96 5.50 -1.04
N GLU A 83 10.56 5.55 0.15
CA GLU A 83 11.92 5.05 0.40
C GLU A 83 12.10 3.56 0.06
N PRO A 84 11.20 2.65 0.48
CA PRO A 84 11.34 1.24 0.16
C PRO A 84 10.94 0.86 -1.26
N LEU A 85 10.05 1.61 -1.95
CA LEU A 85 9.44 1.14 -3.20
C LEU A 85 9.76 1.98 -4.44
N ASP A 86 10.06 3.27 -4.30
CA ASP A 86 10.24 4.15 -5.46
C ASP A 86 11.56 3.90 -6.20
N HIS A 87 11.47 3.82 -7.52
CA HIS A 87 12.57 3.47 -8.42
C HIS A 87 13.26 2.14 -8.06
N LYS A 88 12.48 1.16 -7.58
CA LYS A 88 12.97 -0.18 -7.21
C LYS A 88 12.45 -1.27 -8.13
N ASN A 89 13.19 -2.37 -8.15
CA ASN A 89 12.64 -3.66 -8.49
C ASN A 89 12.05 -4.31 -7.23
N LEU A 90 10.74 -4.56 -7.20
CA LEU A 90 10.07 -5.09 -6.01
C LEU A 90 10.69 -6.43 -5.56
N ASP A 91 10.86 -7.37 -6.48
CA ASP A 91 11.31 -8.73 -6.17
C ASP A 91 12.79 -8.82 -5.77
N LYS A 92 13.61 -7.85 -6.19
CA LYS A 92 15.07 -7.87 -6.01
C LYS A 92 15.56 -6.91 -4.93
N ASP A 93 14.96 -5.73 -4.81
CA ASP A 93 15.45 -4.66 -3.95
C ASP A 93 14.67 -4.55 -2.63
N VAL A 94 13.51 -5.19 -2.52
CA VAL A 94 12.65 -5.14 -1.33
C VAL A 94 12.60 -6.52 -0.68
N PRO A 95 13.27 -6.72 0.47
CA PRO A 95 13.42 -8.04 1.08
C PRO A 95 12.12 -8.82 1.30
N TYR A 96 11.01 -8.12 1.55
CA TYR A 96 9.69 -8.73 1.71
C TYR A 96 9.26 -9.56 0.49
N PHE A 97 9.50 -9.07 -0.73
CA PHE A 97 9.08 -9.77 -1.96
C PHE A 97 10.07 -10.83 -2.43
N SER A 98 11.17 -11.05 -1.70
CA SER A 98 12.06 -12.18 -1.99
C SER A 98 11.37 -13.53 -1.81
N GLU A 99 10.39 -13.62 -0.90
CA GLU A 99 9.61 -14.84 -0.62
C GLU A 99 8.10 -14.69 -0.91
N VAL A 100 7.64 -13.49 -1.28
CA VAL A 100 6.22 -13.18 -1.51
C VAL A 100 6.05 -12.66 -2.93
N VAL A 101 5.11 -13.24 -3.68
CA VAL A 101 4.80 -12.79 -5.05
C VAL A 101 4.33 -11.33 -5.03
N SER A 102 4.94 -10.47 -5.84
CA SER A 102 4.71 -9.02 -5.86
C SER A 102 3.40 -8.59 -6.56
N THR A 103 2.28 -9.26 -6.30
CA THR A 103 0.97 -8.84 -6.82
C THR A 103 0.52 -7.55 -6.14
N THR A 104 -0.41 -6.81 -6.77
CA THR A 104 -0.94 -5.57 -6.21
C THR A 104 -1.60 -5.78 -4.83
N GLU A 105 -2.17 -6.95 -4.58
CA GLU A 105 -2.69 -7.36 -3.28
C GLU A 105 -1.58 -7.43 -2.23
N ASN A 106 -0.49 -8.11 -2.52
CA ASN A 106 0.64 -8.23 -1.57
C ASN A 106 1.38 -6.89 -1.40
N VAL A 107 1.40 -6.03 -2.42
CA VAL A 107 1.88 -4.64 -2.28
C VAL A 107 0.99 -3.84 -1.33
N ALA A 108 -0.34 -3.97 -1.42
CA ALA A 108 -1.26 -3.30 -0.49
C ALA A 108 -1.08 -3.78 0.95
N VAL A 109 -0.84 -5.08 1.16
CA VAL A 109 -0.52 -5.67 2.47
C VAL A 109 0.81 -5.13 3.01
N PHE A 110 1.87 -5.16 2.19
CA PHE A 110 3.18 -4.64 2.58
C PHE A 110 3.11 -3.17 3.02
N ILE A 111 2.41 -2.32 2.25
CA ILE A 111 2.23 -0.90 2.57
C ILE A 111 1.42 -0.73 3.85
N TRP A 112 0.34 -1.49 4.02
CA TRP A 112 -0.47 -1.46 5.24
C TRP A 112 0.37 -1.81 6.47
N ASP A 113 1.11 -2.91 6.44
CA ASP A 113 1.94 -3.35 7.56
C ASP A 113 3.07 -2.36 7.86
N SER A 114 3.63 -1.73 6.82
CA SER A 114 4.67 -0.70 6.97
C SER A 114 4.10 0.58 7.61
N LEU A 115 2.94 1.05 7.15
CA LEU A 115 2.26 2.21 7.75
C LEU A 115 1.80 1.93 9.19
N GLN A 116 1.31 0.74 9.50
CA GLN A 116 0.87 0.36 10.85
C GLN A 116 2.00 0.38 11.88
N LYS A 117 3.26 0.18 11.47
CA LYS A 117 4.42 0.26 12.36
C LYS A 117 4.77 1.70 12.75
N LEU A 118 4.43 2.67 11.90
CA LEU A 118 4.81 4.07 12.08
C LEU A 118 3.66 4.94 12.59
N LEU A 119 2.43 4.66 12.16
CA LEU A 119 1.24 5.39 12.56
C LEU A 119 0.80 5.02 13.98
N PRO A 120 0.18 5.95 14.73
CA PRO A 120 -0.55 5.62 15.95
C PRO A 120 -1.54 4.47 15.74
N GLN A 121 -1.66 3.58 16.72
CA GLN A 121 -2.52 2.40 16.59
C GLN A 121 -4.00 2.77 16.35
N GLY A 122 -4.65 2.01 15.47
CA GLY A 122 -6.10 2.10 15.22
C GLY A 122 -6.54 3.24 14.31
N ILE A 123 -5.62 4.00 13.73
CA ILE A 123 -5.97 5.16 12.88
C ILE A 123 -5.97 4.87 11.38
N LEU A 124 -5.32 3.80 10.93
CA LEU A 124 -5.33 3.41 9.51
C LEU A 124 -6.61 2.63 9.21
N TYR A 125 -7.37 3.08 8.21
CA TYR A 125 -8.66 2.48 7.86
C TYR A 125 -8.65 1.67 6.57
N LYS A 126 -7.99 2.19 5.54
CA LYS A 126 -7.73 1.43 4.31
C LYS A 126 -6.46 1.92 3.63
N VAL A 127 -5.84 1.04 2.87
CA VAL A 127 -4.85 1.37 1.84
C VAL A 127 -5.45 1.00 0.50
N GLU A 128 -5.46 1.95 -0.42
CA GLU A 128 -5.84 1.72 -1.82
C GLU A 128 -4.58 1.81 -2.69
N VAL A 129 -4.28 0.75 -3.43
CA VAL A 129 -3.17 0.68 -4.39
C VAL A 129 -3.75 0.51 -5.78
N ARG A 130 -3.39 1.43 -6.67
CA ARG A 130 -3.74 1.42 -8.08
C ARG A 130 -2.48 1.10 -8.87
N GLU A 131 -2.44 -0.07 -9.48
CA GLU A 131 -1.34 -0.50 -10.36
C GLU A 131 -1.45 0.17 -11.73
N THR A 132 -2.67 0.22 -12.26
CA THR A 132 -3.02 0.94 -13.49
C THR A 132 -4.36 1.66 -13.29
N GLU A 133 -4.78 2.50 -14.23
CA GLU A 133 -6.09 3.16 -14.14
C GLU A 133 -7.28 2.18 -14.02
N GLN A 134 -7.11 0.92 -14.46
CA GLN A 134 -8.15 -0.11 -14.47
C GLN A 134 -8.00 -1.13 -13.32
N ASN A 135 -6.83 -1.22 -12.69
CA ASN A 135 -6.53 -2.24 -11.68
C ASN A 135 -6.30 -1.58 -10.32
N VAL A 136 -7.19 -1.90 -9.37
CA VAL A 136 -7.17 -1.32 -8.02
C VAL A 136 -7.37 -2.41 -6.99
N VAL A 137 -6.55 -2.39 -5.95
CA VAL A 137 -6.74 -3.20 -4.75
C VAL A 137 -6.97 -2.29 -3.56
N VAL A 138 -7.91 -2.68 -2.69
CA VAL A 138 -8.15 -2.05 -1.40
C VAL A 138 -7.92 -3.08 -0.32
N TYR A 139 -7.05 -2.75 0.64
CA TYR A 139 -6.80 -3.57 1.83
C TYR A 139 -7.14 -2.78 3.10
N LYS A 140 -7.79 -3.45 4.05
CA LYS A 140 -8.34 -2.85 5.29
C LYS A 140 -7.80 -3.51 6.57
N GLY A 141 -6.76 -4.34 6.46
CA GLY A 141 -6.22 -5.10 7.59
C GLY A 141 -7.13 -6.22 8.10
N GLU A 142 -8.09 -6.66 7.29
CA GLU A 142 -9.02 -7.74 7.65
C GLU A 142 -8.25 -9.06 7.66
N GLN A 143 -8.10 -9.68 8.83
CA GLN A 143 -7.54 -11.02 8.96
C GLN A 143 -8.68 -12.04 8.89
N THR A 144 -8.71 -12.83 7.81
CA THR A 144 -9.54 -14.03 7.79
C THR A 144 -8.63 -15.20 8.15
N ILE A 145 -9.00 -15.96 9.19
CA ILE A 145 -8.33 -17.24 9.48
C ILE A 145 -8.63 -18.17 8.30
N VAL A 146 -7.63 -18.42 7.47
CA VAL A 146 -7.73 -19.44 6.43
C VAL A 146 -7.66 -20.80 7.12
N LYS A 147 -8.75 -21.57 7.02
CA LYS A 147 -8.79 -22.97 7.47
C LYS A 147 -8.10 -23.88 6.47
#